data_AF-A0A2V9Q7G5-F1
#
_entry.id   AF-A0A2V9Q7G5-F1
#
_cell.length_a   1.000
_cell.length_b   1.000
_cell.length_c   1.000
_cell.angle_alpha   90.00
_cell.angle_beta   90.00
_cell.angle_gamma   90.00
#
_symmetry.space_group_name_H-M   'P 1'
#
loop_
_entity.id
_entity.type
_entity.pdbx_description
1 polymer ?
#
loop_
_entity_poly.entity_id
_entity_poly.type
_entity_poly.pdbx_seq_one_letter_code
_entity_poly.pdbx_strand_id
1 'polypeptide(L)'
;MLLHNILHLNSLYDFVRDYRKTGDDGLRLKGSAYGKEYSRRCKAIAGNVDEVAGFYVWGRYDRKRYWRSIYLGKAGYKEDKKNLRKRILEELKDERAFVWRYIYDETEVLAICDRIHDGRYTWKRPLLKGGTTEIIWVPAPKLSDSEILMVEADLIEALNPSANLSRPTPVRLVQSHATTVFSQLREIIHKNRPAKASELHRSVDARFPLT
;
A
#
# COMPACT_ATOMS: atom_id res chain seq x y z
N MET A 1 12.55 -21.30 5.83
CA MET A 1 11.67 -20.24 6.36
C MET A 1 10.84 -19.70 5.21
N LEU A 2 9.54 -19.95 5.20
CA LEU A 2 8.65 -19.56 4.09
C LEU A 2 8.43 -18.04 4.14
N LEU A 3 9.14 -17.31 3.28
CA LEU A 3 9.01 -15.85 3.11
C LEU A 3 7.69 -15.53 2.38
N HIS A 4 6.57 -15.55 3.11
CA HIS A 4 5.28 -15.04 2.63
C HIS A 4 5.08 -13.58 3.09
N ASN A 5 6.12 -12.74 2.94
CA ASN A 5 6.05 -11.33 3.31
C ASN A 5 5.24 -10.51 2.28
N ILE A 6 4.03 -10.95 2.00
CA ILE A 6 3.09 -10.38 1.05
C ILE A 6 1.67 -10.40 1.64
N LEU A 7 0.97 -9.28 1.51
CA LEU A 7 -0.44 -9.15 1.82
C LEU A 7 -1.21 -9.09 0.51
N HIS A 8 -2.20 -9.97 0.35
CA HIS A 8 -3.14 -9.92 -0.76
C HIS A 8 -4.37 -9.13 -0.35
N LEU A 9 -4.74 -8.11 -1.14
CA LEU A 9 -5.82 -7.20 -0.81
C LEU A 9 -7.19 -7.64 -1.34
N ASN A 10 -7.31 -8.85 -1.91
CA ASN A 10 -8.55 -9.38 -2.49
C ASN A 10 -9.77 -9.18 -1.59
N SER A 11 -9.66 -9.50 -0.31
CA SER A 11 -10.77 -9.40 0.64
C SER A 11 -11.27 -7.96 0.89
N LEU A 12 -10.44 -6.94 0.60
CA LEU A 12 -10.86 -5.53 0.62
C LEU A 12 -11.59 -5.15 -0.67
N TYR A 13 -11.14 -5.65 -1.82
CA TYR A 13 -11.83 -5.45 -3.10
C TYR A 13 -13.19 -6.16 -3.13
N ASP A 14 -13.27 -7.38 -2.60
CA ASP A 14 -14.51 -8.12 -2.45
C ASP A 14 -15.49 -7.33 -1.56
N PHE A 15 -15.01 -6.83 -0.42
CA PHE A 15 -15.80 -5.96 0.45
C PHE A 15 -16.33 -4.73 -0.28
N VAL A 16 -15.47 -3.97 -0.98
CA VAL A 16 -15.88 -2.77 -1.71
C VAL A 16 -16.92 -3.09 -2.81
N ARG A 17 -16.78 -4.24 -3.49
CA ARG A 17 -17.74 -4.68 -4.51
C ARG A 17 -19.11 -5.02 -3.91
N ASP A 18 -19.13 -5.74 -2.79
CA ASP A 18 -20.36 -6.15 -2.11
C ASP A 18 -21.13 -4.94 -1.55
N TYR A 19 -20.39 -3.90 -1.14
CA TYR A 19 -20.92 -2.68 -0.54
C TYR A 19 -20.95 -1.47 -1.48
N ARG A 20 -20.88 -1.68 -2.80
CA ARG A 20 -20.91 -0.59 -3.81
C ARG A 20 -22.15 0.31 -3.73
N LYS A 21 -23.27 -0.21 -3.21
CA LYS A 21 -24.55 0.52 -3.08
C LYS A 21 -24.63 1.37 -1.82
N THR A 22 -23.67 1.24 -0.90
CA THR A 22 -23.67 1.95 0.41
C THR A 22 -22.59 3.03 0.45
N GLY A 23 -22.35 3.68 -0.70
CA GLY A 23 -21.14 4.42 -1.05
C GLY A 23 -20.52 5.29 0.04
N ASP A 24 -21.26 6.29 0.51
CA ASP A 24 -20.75 7.26 1.50
C ASP A 24 -20.43 6.59 2.85
N ASP A 25 -21.20 5.58 3.25
CA ASP A 25 -21.02 4.92 4.55
C ASP A 25 -19.76 4.04 4.56
N GLY A 26 -19.46 3.37 3.45
CA GLY A 26 -18.23 2.57 3.30
C GLY A 26 -16.94 3.41 3.31
N LEU A 27 -17.01 4.65 2.82
CA LEU A 27 -15.90 5.61 2.82
C LEU A 27 -15.77 6.38 4.15
N ARG A 28 -16.82 6.42 4.98
CA ARG A 28 -16.81 7.15 6.25
C ARG A 28 -15.89 6.47 7.29
N LEU A 29 -14.95 7.25 7.83
CA LEU A 29 -13.94 6.79 8.79
C LEU A 29 -14.49 6.46 10.19
N LYS A 30 -15.49 7.22 10.66
CA LYS A 30 -16.03 7.15 12.03
C LYS A 30 -17.56 7.06 12.03
N GLY A 31 -18.11 6.30 12.97
CA GLY A 31 -19.56 6.17 13.15
C GLY A 31 -20.26 5.24 12.16
N SER A 32 -19.54 4.67 11.20
CA SER A 32 -20.08 3.72 10.22
C SER A 32 -19.91 2.25 10.66
N ALA A 33 -20.96 1.44 10.50
CA ALA A 33 -20.84 -0.01 10.64
C ALA A 33 -19.91 -0.61 9.57
N TYR A 34 -19.99 -0.14 8.33
CA TYR A 34 -19.10 -0.55 7.24
C TYR A 34 -17.66 -0.10 7.47
N GLY A 35 -17.46 1.12 7.97
CA GLY A 35 -16.13 1.61 8.33
C GLY A 35 -15.47 0.76 9.43
N LYS A 36 -16.26 0.24 10.38
CA LYS A 36 -15.78 -0.71 11.41
C LYS A 36 -15.44 -2.07 10.80
N GLU A 37 -16.28 -2.61 9.93
CA GLU A 37 -16.05 -3.88 9.25
C GLU A 37 -14.82 -3.83 8.34
N TYR A 38 -14.66 -2.76 7.56
CA TYR A 38 -13.46 -2.50 6.77
C TYR A 38 -12.20 -2.51 7.66
N SER A 39 -12.25 -1.78 8.77
CA SER A 39 -11.13 -1.73 9.73
C SER A 39 -10.82 -3.11 10.33
N ARG A 40 -11.83 -3.95 10.56
CA ARG A 40 -11.65 -5.34 11.03
C ARG A 40 -10.92 -6.18 9.99
N ARG A 41 -11.26 -6.02 8.70
CA ARG A 41 -10.56 -6.70 7.59
C ARG A 41 -9.11 -6.24 7.46
N CYS A 42 -8.83 -4.94 7.55
CA CYS A 42 -7.46 -4.43 7.56
C CYS A 42 -6.63 -5.04 8.71
N LYS A 43 -7.21 -5.15 9.92
CA LYS A 43 -6.54 -5.81 11.06
C LYS A 43 -6.24 -7.28 10.79
N ALA A 44 -7.19 -8.01 10.21
CA ALA A 44 -6.98 -9.42 9.87
C ALA A 44 -5.86 -9.60 8.84
N ILE A 45 -5.84 -8.79 7.79
CA ILE A 45 -4.81 -8.83 6.74
C ILE A 45 -3.43 -8.50 7.33
N ALA A 46 -3.32 -7.42 8.12
CA ALA A 46 -2.05 -6.98 8.68
C ALA A 46 -1.54 -7.84 9.85
N GLY A 47 -2.32 -8.81 10.34
CA GLY A 47 -2.02 -9.58 11.57
C GLY A 47 -0.70 -10.34 11.55
N ASN A 48 -0.22 -10.73 10.36
CA ASN A 48 1.02 -11.50 10.19
C ASN A 48 2.25 -10.64 9.86
N VAL A 49 2.10 -9.32 9.76
CA VAL A 49 3.23 -8.42 9.49
C VAL A 49 4.15 -8.35 10.71
N ASP A 50 5.46 -8.29 10.49
CA ASP A 50 6.44 -8.16 11.56
C ASP A 50 6.25 -6.88 12.39
N GLU A 51 6.51 -6.95 13.69
CA GLU A 51 6.46 -5.80 14.61
C GLU A 51 7.82 -5.11 14.78
N VAL A 52 8.59 -4.99 13.69
CA VAL A 52 9.90 -4.34 13.66
C VAL A 52 9.96 -3.18 12.65
N ALA A 53 11.06 -2.41 12.67
CA ALA A 53 11.38 -1.43 11.64
C ALA A 53 11.56 -2.08 10.25
N GLY A 54 11.37 -1.33 9.18
CA GLY A 54 11.57 -1.85 7.82
C GLY A 54 10.87 -1.05 6.72
N PHE A 55 10.74 -1.68 5.56
CA PHE A 55 10.18 -1.07 4.36
C PHE A 55 9.01 -1.89 3.82
N TYR A 56 8.09 -1.23 3.12
CA TYR A 56 6.98 -1.89 2.46
C TYR A 56 6.65 -1.25 1.12
N VAL A 57 6.35 -2.08 0.13
CA VAL A 57 5.98 -1.68 -1.24
C VAL A 57 4.55 -2.11 -1.51
N TRP A 58 3.72 -1.16 -1.90
CA TRP A 58 2.40 -1.36 -2.47
C TRP A 58 2.57 -1.51 -3.96
N GLY A 59 1.93 -2.51 -4.55
CA GLY A 59 1.99 -2.71 -5.98
C GLY A 59 0.96 -3.69 -6.49
N ARG A 60 1.18 -4.12 -7.73
CA ARG A 60 0.39 -5.14 -8.42
C ARG A 60 1.21 -5.88 -9.45
N TYR A 61 0.75 -7.05 -9.85
CA TYR A 61 1.17 -7.68 -11.10
C TYR A 61 0.28 -7.24 -12.25
N ASP A 62 0.89 -6.78 -13.34
CA ASP A 62 0.16 -6.45 -14.57
C ASP A 62 -0.32 -7.71 -15.33
N ARG A 63 -1.05 -7.55 -16.44
CA ARG A 63 -1.56 -8.67 -17.27
C ARG A 63 -0.44 -9.57 -17.80
N LYS A 64 0.76 -9.03 -17.98
CA LYS A 64 1.97 -9.76 -18.38
C LYS A 64 2.70 -10.35 -17.17
N ARG A 65 2.16 -10.16 -15.97
CA ARG A 65 2.65 -10.60 -14.66
C ARG A 65 3.92 -9.89 -14.22
N TYR A 66 4.22 -8.71 -14.76
CA TYR A 66 5.32 -7.89 -14.25
C TYR A 66 4.85 -7.11 -13.03
N TRP A 67 5.71 -7.04 -12.02
CA TRP A 67 5.46 -6.22 -10.84
C TRP A 67 5.52 -4.74 -11.19
N ARG A 68 4.57 -3.98 -10.62
CA ARG A 68 4.51 -2.52 -10.69
C ARG A 68 4.46 -1.97 -9.27
N SER A 69 5.51 -1.24 -8.90
CA SER A 69 5.56 -0.50 -7.64
C SER A 69 4.69 0.74 -7.75
N ILE A 70 3.73 0.87 -6.83
CA ILE A 70 2.82 2.01 -6.75
C ILE A 70 3.27 2.95 -5.64
N TYR A 71 3.57 2.43 -4.45
CA TYR A 71 4.01 3.24 -3.33
C TYR A 71 5.06 2.49 -2.50
N LEU A 72 6.13 3.17 -2.11
CA LEU A 72 7.08 2.71 -1.10
C LEU A 72 6.86 3.51 0.18
N GLY A 73 6.77 2.81 1.30
CA GLY A 73 6.82 3.40 2.63
C GLY A 73 7.82 2.69 3.54
N LYS A 74 7.96 3.26 4.73
CA LYS A 74 8.89 2.83 5.77
C LYS A 74 8.24 2.84 7.15
N ALA A 75 8.80 2.07 8.07
CA ALA A 75 8.41 2.03 9.47
C ALA A 75 9.65 1.91 10.37
N GLY A 76 9.50 2.28 11.64
CA GLY A 76 10.58 2.35 12.61
C GLY A 76 11.37 3.65 12.54
N TYR A 77 10.74 4.76 12.14
CA TYR A 77 11.32 6.11 12.13
C TYR A 77 10.41 7.04 12.93
N LYS A 78 10.88 7.57 14.06
CA LYS A 78 10.11 8.30 15.09
C LYS A 78 9.17 7.43 15.96
N GLU A 79 8.88 7.93 17.17
CA GLU A 79 8.13 7.22 18.22
C GLU A 79 6.70 6.80 17.82
N ASP A 80 6.04 7.51 16.92
CA ASP A 80 4.67 7.23 16.48
C ASP A 80 4.60 6.16 15.38
N LYS A 81 5.70 5.91 14.67
CA LYS A 81 5.77 4.96 13.54
C LYS A 81 6.58 3.73 13.89
N LYS A 82 6.36 3.17 15.08
CA LYS A 82 7.25 2.19 15.73
C LYS A 82 7.58 0.94 14.91
N ASN A 83 6.66 0.41 14.09
CA ASN A 83 6.90 -0.82 13.34
C ASN A 83 6.02 -1.01 12.10
N LEU A 84 6.43 -1.96 11.26
CA LEU A 84 5.80 -2.34 10.00
C LEU A 84 4.31 -2.66 10.15
N ARG A 85 3.93 -3.54 11.09
CA ARG A 85 2.53 -3.91 11.31
C ARG A 85 1.65 -2.69 11.58
N LYS A 86 2.05 -1.84 12.53
CA LYS A 86 1.29 -0.63 12.89
C LYS A 86 1.17 0.31 11.70
N ARG A 87 2.29 0.55 10.98
CA ARG A 87 2.30 1.48 9.86
C ARG A 87 1.48 1.00 8.68
N ILE A 88 1.60 -0.27 8.30
CA ILE A 88 0.78 -0.86 7.22
C ILE A 88 -0.71 -0.84 7.59
N LEU A 89 -1.06 -1.15 8.84
CA LEU A 89 -2.44 -1.10 9.30
C LEU A 89 -3.03 0.32 9.29
N GLU A 90 -2.24 1.32 9.72
CA GLU A 90 -2.61 2.73 9.67
C GLU A 90 -2.89 3.15 8.21
N GLU A 91 -1.95 2.89 7.30
CA GLU A 91 -2.09 3.23 5.88
C GLU A 91 -3.32 2.55 5.25
N LEU A 92 -3.53 1.26 5.50
CA LEU A 92 -4.71 0.54 5.00
C LEU A 92 -6.03 1.16 5.49
N LYS A 93 -6.09 1.63 6.74
CA LYS A 93 -7.30 2.21 7.32
C LYS A 93 -7.55 3.64 6.87
N ASP A 94 -6.50 4.44 6.84
CA ASP A 94 -6.57 5.90 6.67
C ASP A 94 -6.59 6.27 5.18
N GLU A 95 -5.97 5.46 4.33
CA GLU A 95 -5.93 5.70 2.89
C GLU A 95 -6.96 4.90 2.09
N ARG A 96 -7.99 4.33 2.73
CA ARG A 96 -9.00 3.43 2.10
C ARG A 96 -9.61 3.93 0.78
N ALA A 97 -9.62 5.25 0.54
CA ALA A 97 -10.04 5.82 -0.75
C ALA A 97 -9.32 5.17 -1.95
N PHE A 98 -8.10 4.65 -1.77
CA PHE A 98 -7.37 3.92 -2.82
C PHE A 98 -8.15 2.70 -3.35
N VAL A 99 -8.80 1.92 -2.47
CA VAL A 99 -9.53 0.72 -2.86
C VAL A 99 -10.93 1.06 -3.38
N TRP A 100 -11.55 2.12 -2.86
CA TRP A 100 -12.84 2.60 -3.35
C TRP A 100 -12.78 3.19 -4.76
N ARG A 101 -11.61 3.70 -5.19
CA ARG A 101 -11.33 4.12 -6.58
C ARG A 101 -11.50 2.99 -7.61
N TYR A 102 -11.60 1.74 -7.14
CA TYR A 102 -11.97 0.60 -7.97
C TYR A 102 -13.40 0.68 -8.51
N ILE A 103 -14.32 1.23 -7.72
CA ILE A 103 -15.74 1.37 -8.06
C ILE A 103 -16.03 2.78 -8.56
N TYR A 104 -15.56 3.77 -7.81
CA TYR A 104 -15.80 5.18 -8.09
C TYR A 104 -14.63 5.79 -8.86
N ASP A 105 -14.90 6.76 -9.71
CA ASP A 105 -13.83 7.58 -10.27
C ASP A 105 -13.27 8.57 -9.24
N GLU A 106 -12.19 9.25 -9.62
CA GLU A 106 -11.53 10.21 -8.73
C GLU A 106 -12.44 11.38 -8.34
N THR A 107 -13.23 11.89 -9.28
CA THR A 107 -14.15 13.00 -9.04
C THR A 107 -15.24 12.60 -8.05
N GLU A 108 -15.81 11.40 -8.20
CA GLU A 108 -16.81 10.86 -7.29
C GLU A 108 -16.26 10.68 -5.87
N VAL A 109 -15.06 10.09 -5.72
CA VAL A 109 -14.44 9.90 -4.39
C VAL A 109 -14.12 11.24 -3.72
N LEU A 110 -13.68 12.24 -4.49
CA LEU A 110 -13.42 13.58 -3.97
C LEU A 110 -14.72 14.29 -3.55
N ALA A 111 -15.81 14.13 -4.31
CA ALA A 111 -17.12 14.67 -3.93
C ALA A 111 -17.66 14.00 -2.65
N ILE A 112 -17.46 12.69 -2.49
CA ILE A 112 -17.80 11.97 -1.24
C ILE A 112 -16.93 12.49 -0.08
N CYS A 113 -15.63 12.67 -0.30
CA CYS A 113 -14.72 13.22 0.70
C CYS A 113 -15.22 14.57 1.20
N ASP A 114 -15.57 15.48 0.29
CA ASP A 114 -16.05 16.82 0.61
C ASP A 114 -17.32 16.78 1.45
N ARG A 115 -18.33 15.97 1.06
CA ARG A 115 -19.56 15.77 1.84
C ARG A 115 -19.32 15.21 3.24
N ILE A 116 -18.39 14.26 3.40
CA ILE A 116 -18.12 13.60 4.68
C ILE A 116 -17.31 14.50 5.62
N HIS A 117 -16.37 15.26 5.07
CA HIS A 117 -15.35 15.99 5.84
C HIS A 117 -15.52 17.50 5.86
N ASP A 118 -16.48 18.04 5.10
CA ASP A 118 -16.79 19.48 5.02
C ASP A 118 -15.53 20.28 4.63
N GLY A 119 -14.88 19.87 3.53
CA GLY A 119 -13.65 20.48 3.01
C GLY A 119 -12.37 20.33 3.85
N ARG A 120 -12.43 19.79 5.08
CA ARG A 120 -11.28 19.77 6.02
C ARG A 120 -10.20 18.73 5.72
N TYR A 121 -10.49 17.77 4.83
CA TYR A 121 -9.59 16.68 4.48
C TYR A 121 -9.58 16.48 2.97
N THR A 122 -8.44 16.02 2.45
CA THR A 122 -8.31 15.65 1.04
C THR A 122 -7.80 14.22 0.88
N TRP A 123 -8.43 13.47 -0.02
CA TRP A 123 -8.01 12.11 -0.36
C TRP A 123 -7.12 12.02 -1.61
N LYS A 124 -6.56 13.15 -2.08
CA LYS A 124 -5.65 13.16 -3.24
C LYS A 124 -4.51 12.16 -3.13
N ARG A 125 -3.79 12.12 -2.00
CA ARG A 125 -2.68 11.18 -1.78
C ARG A 125 -3.14 9.71 -1.76
N PRO A 126 -4.15 9.31 -0.97
CA PRO A 126 -4.72 7.97 -1.05
C PRO A 126 -5.09 7.50 -2.46
N LEU A 127 -5.67 8.39 -3.27
CA LEU A 127 -6.12 8.06 -4.63
C LEU A 127 -4.98 7.69 -5.57
N LEU A 128 -3.77 8.24 -5.38
CA LEU A 128 -2.58 7.88 -6.14
C LEU A 128 -2.18 6.41 -5.96
N LYS A 129 -2.61 5.76 -4.88
CA LYS A 129 -2.32 4.34 -4.60
C LYS A 129 -3.35 3.38 -5.20
N GLY A 130 -4.32 3.91 -5.97
CA GLY A 130 -5.33 3.12 -6.67
C GLY A 130 -4.72 2.03 -7.56
N GLY A 131 -5.38 0.87 -7.58
CA GLY A 131 -4.92 -0.30 -8.32
C GLY A 131 -3.87 -1.15 -7.58
N THR A 132 -3.51 -0.82 -6.34
CA THR A 132 -2.71 -1.72 -5.50
C THR A 132 -3.50 -2.99 -5.19
N THR A 133 -2.94 -4.17 -5.49
CA THR A 133 -3.52 -5.48 -5.14
C THR A 133 -2.69 -6.23 -4.10
N GLU A 134 -1.41 -5.86 -3.94
CA GLU A 134 -0.50 -6.47 -2.98
C GLU A 134 0.32 -5.43 -2.19
N ILE A 135 0.67 -5.79 -0.95
CA ILE A 135 1.68 -5.08 -0.15
C ILE A 135 2.77 -6.08 0.24
N ILE A 136 4.01 -5.80 -0.14
CA ILE A 136 5.19 -6.61 0.22
C ILE A 136 5.98 -5.84 1.28
N TRP A 137 6.59 -6.53 2.24
CA TRP A 137 7.43 -5.88 3.23
C TRP A 137 8.75 -6.61 3.47
N VAL A 138 9.73 -5.85 3.95
CA VAL A 138 11.05 -6.33 4.36
C VAL A 138 11.38 -5.77 5.74
N PRO A 139 11.57 -6.63 6.76
CA PRO A 139 12.02 -6.20 8.08
C PRO A 139 13.48 -5.77 8.04
N ALA A 140 13.80 -4.64 8.69
CA ALA A 140 15.14 -4.10 8.84
C ALA A 140 15.37 -3.58 10.27
N PRO A 141 15.28 -4.45 11.31
CA PRO A 141 15.30 -4.05 12.72
C PRO A 141 16.61 -3.42 13.19
N LYS A 142 17.69 -3.54 12.42
CA LYS A 142 19.04 -3.10 12.79
C LYS A 142 19.41 -1.72 12.24
N LEU A 143 18.58 -1.13 11.37
CA LEU A 143 18.84 0.19 10.82
C LEU A 143 18.42 1.27 11.82
N SER A 144 19.25 2.30 11.95
CA SER A 144 18.89 3.52 12.67
C SER A 144 17.86 4.35 11.90
N ASP A 145 17.20 5.28 12.60
CA ASP A 145 16.26 6.24 12.01
C ASP A 145 16.86 7.00 10.82
N SER A 146 18.12 7.42 10.91
CA SER A 146 18.80 8.14 9.84
C SER A 146 19.04 7.25 8.62
N GLU A 147 19.50 6.01 8.84
CA GLU A 147 19.74 5.04 7.76
C GLU A 147 18.43 4.65 7.07
N ILE A 148 17.33 4.50 7.82
CA ILE A 148 16.01 4.20 7.26
C ILE A 148 15.59 5.26 6.23
N LEU A 149 15.82 6.55 6.52
CA LEU A 149 15.52 7.63 5.57
C LEU A 149 16.36 7.54 4.30
N MET A 150 17.66 7.29 4.46
CA MET A 150 18.60 7.21 3.34
C MET A 150 18.33 5.99 2.47
N VAL A 151 18.00 4.84 3.07
CA VAL A 151 17.65 3.61 2.34
C VAL A 151 16.34 3.79 1.60
N GLU A 152 15.34 4.46 2.18
CA GLU A 152 14.08 4.77 1.47
C GLU A 152 14.35 5.57 0.19
N ALA A 153 15.23 6.57 0.23
CA ALA A 153 15.59 7.37 -0.94
C ALA A 153 16.11 6.50 -2.09
N ASP A 154 17.07 5.60 -1.78
CA ASP A 154 17.67 4.66 -2.73
C ASP A 154 16.63 3.70 -3.32
N LEU A 155 15.75 3.16 -2.46
CA LEU A 155 14.67 2.28 -2.89
C LEU A 155 13.62 3.00 -3.76
N ILE A 156 13.32 4.28 -3.50
CA ILE A 156 12.42 5.08 -4.36
C ILE A 156 13.03 5.27 -5.74
N GLU A 157 14.33 5.55 -5.83
CA GLU A 157 15.03 5.67 -7.11
C GLU A 157 14.99 4.33 -7.87
N ALA A 158 15.36 3.24 -7.21
CA ALA A 158 15.47 1.92 -7.83
C ALA A 158 14.12 1.30 -8.23
N LEU A 159 13.07 1.48 -7.42
CA LEU A 159 11.73 0.90 -7.67
C LEU A 159 10.81 1.80 -8.46
N ASN A 160 11.15 3.10 -8.57
CA ASN A 160 10.37 4.15 -9.23
C ASN A 160 8.84 4.09 -8.96
N PRO A 161 8.39 4.07 -7.70
CA PRO A 161 6.96 3.99 -7.37
C PRO A 161 6.19 5.24 -7.81
N SER A 162 5.05 5.04 -8.47
CA SER A 162 4.28 6.14 -9.10
C SER A 162 3.63 7.12 -8.10
N ALA A 163 3.29 6.67 -6.90
CA ALA A 163 2.57 7.45 -5.89
C ALA A 163 3.49 8.11 -4.84
N ASN A 164 4.81 7.89 -4.89
CA ASN A 164 5.75 8.65 -4.06
C ASN A 164 5.97 10.03 -4.67
N LEU A 165 5.36 11.04 -4.04
CA LEU A 165 5.52 12.46 -4.42
C LEU A 165 6.90 13.01 -4.05
N SER A 166 7.43 12.61 -2.89
CA SER A 166 8.79 12.98 -2.49
C SER A 166 9.78 11.98 -3.06
N ARG A 167 10.80 12.49 -3.75
CA ARG A 167 11.86 11.72 -4.40
C ARG A 167 13.22 12.28 -4.00
N PRO A 168 13.65 12.06 -2.75
CA PRO A 168 14.94 12.53 -2.27
C PRO A 168 16.10 11.85 -3.02
N THR A 169 17.21 12.56 -3.19
CA THR A 169 18.41 12.01 -3.82
C THR A 169 19.04 10.93 -2.92
N PRO A 170 19.35 9.73 -3.44
CA PRO A 170 20.04 8.70 -2.68
C PRO A 170 21.46 9.12 -2.27
N VAL A 171 21.95 8.53 -1.18
CA VAL A 171 23.32 8.76 -0.69
C VAL A 171 24.08 7.44 -0.61
N ARG A 172 25.37 7.46 -0.99
CA ARG A 172 26.20 6.25 -1.09
C ARG A 172 26.38 5.50 0.25
N LEU A 173 26.27 6.21 1.38
CA LEU A 173 26.59 5.67 2.72
C LEU A 173 25.81 4.39 3.07
N VAL A 174 24.58 4.26 2.59
CA VAL A 174 23.68 3.14 2.94
C VAL A 174 23.42 2.19 1.78
N GLN A 175 24.17 2.29 0.69
CA GLN A 175 23.89 1.57 -0.55
C GLN A 175 23.91 0.04 -0.37
N SER A 176 24.77 -0.49 0.51
CA SER A 176 24.80 -1.92 0.85
C SER A 176 23.51 -2.39 1.54
N HIS A 177 22.98 -1.58 2.47
CA HIS A 177 21.70 -1.83 3.12
C HIS A 177 20.55 -1.75 2.12
N ALA A 178 20.52 -0.73 1.27
CA ALA A 178 19.51 -0.57 0.23
C ALA A 178 19.51 -1.73 -0.78
N THR A 179 20.69 -2.15 -1.22
CA THR A 179 20.87 -3.32 -2.10
C THR A 179 20.33 -4.60 -1.47
N THR A 180 20.57 -4.79 -0.16
CA THR A 180 20.07 -5.94 0.58
C THR A 180 18.55 -5.94 0.63
N VAL A 181 17.93 -4.82 1.01
CA VAL A 181 16.47 -4.68 1.08
C VAL A 181 15.84 -4.86 -0.31
N PHE A 182 16.42 -4.24 -1.34
CA PHE A 182 15.95 -4.36 -2.71
C PHE A 182 16.01 -5.81 -3.22
N SER A 183 17.09 -6.53 -2.91
CA SER A 183 17.24 -7.94 -3.28
C SER A 183 16.17 -8.81 -2.63
N GLN A 184 15.87 -8.59 -1.35
CA GLN A 184 14.81 -9.30 -0.64
C GLN A 184 13.42 -8.97 -1.20
N LEU A 185 13.13 -7.70 -1.49
CA LEU A 185 11.88 -7.31 -2.17
C LEU A 185 11.72 -8.05 -3.50
N ARG A 186 12.77 -8.09 -4.33
CA ARG A 186 12.74 -8.80 -5.61
C ARG A 186 12.53 -10.30 -5.45
N GLU A 187 13.16 -10.92 -4.45
CA GLU A 187 12.98 -12.33 -4.16
C GLU A 187 11.52 -12.63 -3.78
N ILE A 188 10.91 -11.82 -2.91
CA ILE A 188 9.51 -11.97 -2.51
C ILE A 188 8.58 -11.78 -3.71
N ILE A 189 8.80 -10.75 -4.53
CA ILE A 189 8.06 -10.51 -5.77
C ILE A 189 8.17 -11.72 -6.71
N HIS A 190 9.37 -12.27 -6.91
CA HIS A 190 9.53 -13.40 -7.82
C HIS A 190 8.84 -14.66 -7.30
N LYS A 191 8.97 -14.96 -6.00
CA LYS A 191 8.35 -16.13 -5.37
C LYS A 191 6.83 -16.08 -5.36
N ASN A 192 6.24 -14.89 -5.27
CA ASN A 192 4.79 -14.70 -5.21
C ASN A 192 4.18 -14.29 -6.55
N ARG A 193 4.95 -14.37 -7.66
CA ARG A 193 4.42 -14.08 -8.99
C ARG A 193 3.33 -15.11 -9.35
N PRO A 194 2.11 -14.69 -9.69
CA PRO A 194 1.05 -15.62 -10.00
C PRO A 194 1.35 -16.39 -11.29
N ALA A 195 0.97 -17.68 -11.34
CA ALA A 195 1.11 -18.49 -12.55
C ALA A 195 0.24 -17.94 -13.70
N LYS A 196 -0.93 -17.40 -13.37
CA LYS A 196 -1.87 -16.74 -14.29
C LYS A 196 -2.42 -15.48 -13.65
N ALA A 197 -2.67 -14.43 -14.44
CA ALA A 197 -3.34 -13.24 -13.94
C ALA A 197 -4.75 -13.61 -13.43
N SER A 198 -5.02 -13.32 -12.15
CA SER A 198 -6.35 -13.51 -11.55
C SER A 198 -7.36 -12.53 -12.14
N GLU A 199 -8.64 -12.78 -11.90
CA GLU A 199 -9.71 -11.86 -12.32
C GLU A 199 -9.50 -10.45 -11.77
N LEU A 200 -9.14 -10.34 -10.49
CA LEU A 200 -8.84 -9.06 -9.84
C LEU A 200 -7.70 -8.30 -10.55
N HIS A 201 -6.60 -8.98 -10.89
CA HIS A 201 -5.50 -8.33 -11.63
C HIS A 201 -5.98 -7.78 -12.97
N ARG A 202 -6.80 -8.54 -13.71
CA ARG A 202 -7.33 -8.12 -15.02
C ARG A 202 -8.27 -6.93 -14.91
N SER A 203 -9.15 -6.93 -13.91
CA SER A 203 -10.12 -5.85 -13.68
C SER A 203 -9.42 -4.58 -13.20
N VAL A 204 -8.46 -4.69 -12.29
CA VAL A 204 -7.63 -3.57 -11.83
C VAL A 204 -6.80 -3.00 -12.99
N ASP A 205 -6.22 -3.84 -13.84
CA ASP A 205 -5.49 -3.36 -15.03
C ASP A 205 -6.38 -2.69 -16.07
N ALA A 206 -7.65 -3.10 -16.19
CA ALA A 206 -8.61 -2.40 -17.02
C ALA A 206 -8.99 -1.03 -16.44
N ARG A 207 -9.15 -0.94 -15.11
CA ARG A 207 -9.56 0.29 -14.41
C ARG A 207 -8.42 1.30 -14.29
N PHE A 208 -7.20 0.80 -14.10
CA PHE A 208 -5.99 1.59 -13.92
C PHE A 208 -4.98 1.18 -14.99
N PRO A 209 -5.16 1.61 -16.26
CA PRO A 209 -4.20 1.31 -17.30
C PRO A 209 -2.84 1.95 -16.97
N LEU A 210 -1.76 1.25 -17.33
CA LEU A 210 -0.42 1.82 -17.26
C LEU A 210 -0.28 2.82 -18.41
N THR A 211 0.01 4.07 -18.09
CA THR A 211 0.40 5.12 -19.05
C THR A 211 1.89 5.03 -19.35
#